data_AF-A0A9W4IZW5-F1
#
_entry.id   AF-A0A9W4IZW5-F1
#
_cell.length_a   1.000
_cell.length_b   1.000
_cell.length_c   1.000
_cell.angle_alpha   90.00
_cell.angle_beta   90.00
_cell.angle_gamma   90.00
#
_symmetry.space_group_name_H-M   'P 1'
#
loop_
_entity.id
_entity.type
_entity.pdbx_description
1 polymer ?
#
loop_
_entity_poly.entity_id
_entity_poly.type
_entity_poly.pdbx_seq_one_letter_code
_entity_poly.pdbx_strand_id
1 'polypeptide(L)'
;MDQNSPWHEPSDYKSRPIAVIGAGVLGRRIATCWACAGYNVHVWDPNSRQCSEAIDYFHENLTIYQQYASTKPGQVITAEDLENAASNAWLVVECAPENLEIKQNVFSDLEGMCPPDCILATNSSSYKSSAISLKLSDASKSRVLNTHYFMPPHVRIVELMTSGSTDSNIFHFLQCRMQEARLSVYTAKKESTGFIHNRVWAAIKRELLMVVSEGVADPKTADDIFFEAIVKPGTRPFVAMDCREDLFYPVFSSFLIGITLTTIVVGLDTVASIERNFANERGLPMSGTVEFLEREYIEKGKLGLNSENGGFYPDRSRATGPRLFVLDNGLSGEVDTLQMGNVLEYTAGGQHVRTIFDKQYLPDGIVVHKELKRIFWTCMGYPGQGDGMIFSANLDGSDVKALIINGSINTPKQITLDSAAGKLYFADREGLCIWRCSSDGSSLEKVIQAGNASDDSESKDAQNFIVGVALSHSLNKIFWTQKGGPKGWKGRIFSANMEIPFGETVETRSDKVCLLDSLAEPIDLAFHEGLKALYWTDRGEMPFGNTLNRLLFGDNGHPLDIDHTPLLKYQILARKFHEAIGLAIDEKNQYIYVADLGGSICRLNLDGGDKTRLLFEERRAFTGIALF
;
A
#
# COMPACT_ATOMS: atom_id res chain seq x y z
N MET A 1 -0.24 -2.11 -22.85
CA MET A 1 -1.24 -2.87 -23.64
C MET A 1 -0.55 -3.31 -24.91
N ASP A 2 -0.63 -4.59 -25.22
CA ASP A 2 -0.04 -5.17 -26.44
C ASP A 2 -0.90 -4.77 -27.65
N GLN A 3 -0.30 -4.14 -28.68
CA GLN A 3 -1.02 -3.62 -29.85
C GLN A 3 -1.57 -4.72 -30.78
N ASN A 4 -1.18 -5.99 -30.56
CA ASN A 4 -1.62 -7.16 -31.35
C ASN A 4 -2.65 -8.05 -30.63
N SER A 5 -3.33 -7.52 -29.62
CA SER A 5 -4.35 -8.22 -28.82
C SER A 5 -5.56 -8.63 -29.68
N PRO A 6 -5.91 -9.93 -29.81
CA PRO A 6 -7.12 -10.37 -30.51
C PRO A 6 -8.42 -9.94 -29.83
N TRP A 7 -8.38 -9.57 -28.54
CA TRP A 7 -9.51 -9.00 -27.81
C TRP A 7 -9.33 -7.51 -27.53
N HIS A 8 -10.43 -6.75 -27.57
CA HIS A 8 -10.47 -5.32 -27.26
C HIS A 8 -11.40 -5.03 -26.09
N GLU A 9 -11.01 -4.10 -25.22
CA GLU A 9 -11.82 -3.70 -24.08
C GLU A 9 -13.14 -3.05 -24.54
N PRO A 10 -14.30 -3.51 -24.05
CA PRO A 10 -15.59 -2.89 -24.37
C PRO A 10 -15.67 -1.49 -23.76
N SER A 11 -15.63 -0.43 -24.57
CA SER A 11 -15.63 0.96 -24.07
C SER A 11 -16.91 1.37 -23.32
N ASP A 12 -18.00 0.63 -23.53
CA ASP A 12 -19.34 0.88 -23.01
C ASP A 12 -19.78 -0.17 -21.97
N TYR A 13 -18.83 -0.88 -21.35
CA TYR A 13 -19.09 -1.95 -20.38
C TYR A 13 -20.03 -1.54 -19.23
N LYS A 14 -20.01 -0.25 -18.82
CA LYS A 14 -20.88 0.25 -17.73
C LYS A 14 -22.36 0.30 -18.11
N SER A 15 -22.68 0.49 -19.39
CA SER A 15 -24.06 0.50 -19.88
C SER A 15 -24.57 -0.86 -20.34
N ARG A 16 -23.66 -1.83 -20.51
CA ARG A 16 -23.98 -3.20 -20.93
C ARG A 16 -24.23 -4.11 -19.73
N PRO A 17 -25.14 -5.09 -19.83
CA PRO A 17 -25.38 -6.02 -18.75
C PRO A 17 -24.24 -7.04 -18.59
N ILE A 18 -24.20 -7.65 -17.41
CA ILE A 18 -23.52 -8.94 -17.20
C ILE A 18 -24.58 -10.03 -17.34
N ALA A 19 -24.28 -11.09 -18.09
CA ALA A 19 -25.15 -12.25 -18.20
C ALA A 19 -24.70 -13.36 -17.23
N VAL A 20 -25.62 -13.92 -16.47
CA VAL A 20 -25.39 -15.10 -15.62
C VAL A 20 -26.27 -16.23 -16.13
N ILE A 21 -25.62 -17.28 -16.66
CA ILE A 21 -26.30 -18.40 -17.32
C ILE A 21 -26.38 -19.57 -16.34
N GLY A 22 -27.54 -19.78 -15.74
CA GLY A 22 -27.81 -20.70 -14.64
C GLY A 22 -28.08 -19.94 -13.34
N ALA A 23 -29.31 -20.05 -12.81
CA ALA A 23 -29.81 -19.32 -11.65
C ALA A 23 -29.84 -20.18 -10.36
N GLY A 24 -28.99 -21.21 -10.32
CA GLY A 24 -28.75 -22.03 -9.14
C GLY A 24 -28.13 -21.27 -7.96
N VAL A 25 -27.63 -22.01 -6.98
CA VAL A 25 -27.13 -21.44 -5.70
C VAL A 25 -26.00 -20.42 -5.94
N LEU A 26 -25.01 -20.74 -6.79
CA LEU A 26 -23.91 -19.82 -7.08
C LEU A 26 -24.33 -18.73 -8.09
N GLY A 27 -25.11 -19.07 -9.11
CA GLY A 27 -25.56 -18.11 -10.12
C GLY A 27 -26.30 -16.92 -9.52
N ARG A 28 -27.30 -17.15 -8.68
CA ARG A 28 -28.06 -16.07 -8.01
C ARG A 28 -27.17 -15.19 -7.12
N ARG A 29 -26.18 -15.80 -6.46
CA ARG A 29 -25.21 -15.09 -5.60
C ARG A 29 -24.21 -14.24 -6.39
N ILE A 30 -23.73 -14.75 -7.52
CA ILE A 30 -22.88 -14.01 -8.46
C ILE A 30 -23.66 -12.83 -9.03
N ALA A 31 -24.92 -13.05 -9.43
CA ALA A 31 -25.79 -11.99 -9.92
C ALA A 31 -25.98 -10.88 -8.87
N THR A 32 -26.33 -11.23 -7.63
CA THR A 32 -26.43 -10.28 -6.51
C THR A 32 -25.11 -9.53 -6.28
N CYS A 33 -23.97 -10.22 -6.36
CA CYS A 33 -22.65 -9.61 -6.16
C CYS A 33 -22.37 -8.48 -7.15
N TRP A 34 -22.62 -8.72 -8.44
CA TRP A 34 -22.41 -7.72 -9.48
C TRP A 34 -23.49 -6.63 -9.47
N ALA A 35 -24.74 -6.98 -9.21
CA ALA A 35 -25.82 -6.01 -9.10
C ALA A 35 -25.57 -5.01 -7.97
N CYS A 36 -25.14 -5.48 -6.80
CA CYS A 36 -24.79 -4.60 -5.68
C CYS A 36 -23.57 -3.71 -5.96
N ALA A 37 -22.70 -4.08 -6.92
CA ALA A 37 -21.59 -3.25 -7.37
C ALA A 37 -22.02 -2.13 -8.34
N GLY A 38 -23.29 -2.09 -8.75
CA GLY A 38 -23.86 -1.08 -9.64
C GLY A 38 -24.06 -1.53 -11.09
N TYR A 39 -23.84 -2.81 -11.40
CA TYR A 39 -24.05 -3.36 -12.73
C TYR A 39 -25.48 -3.87 -12.91
N ASN A 40 -26.01 -3.77 -14.13
CA ASN A 40 -27.21 -4.51 -14.48
C ASN A 40 -26.83 -5.95 -14.82
N VAL A 41 -27.59 -6.91 -14.29
CA VAL A 41 -27.34 -8.34 -14.47
C VAL A 41 -28.56 -9.00 -15.08
N HIS A 42 -28.37 -9.64 -16.22
CA HIS A 42 -29.36 -10.52 -16.84
C HIS A 42 -29.11 -11.95 -16.37
N VAL A 43 -30.13 -12.59 -15.81
CA VAL A 43 -30.07 -13.98 -15.36
C VAL A 43 -30.98 -14.82 -16.24
N TRP A 44 -30.50 -15.97 -16.67
CA TRP A 44 -31.29 -16.94 -17.41
C TRP A 44 -31.08 -18.35 -16.88
N ASP A 45 -32.16 -19.13 -16.82
CA ASP A 45 -32.18 -20.55 -16.45
C ASP A 45 -33.36 -21.21 -17.18
N PRO A 46 -33.22 -22.44 -17.71
CA PRO A 46 -34.34 -23.16 -18.31
C PRO A 46 -35.50 -23.39 -17.33
N ASN A 47 -35.25 -23.35 -16.02
CA ASN A 47 -36.28 -23.41 -14.99
C ASN A 47 -36.64 -21.99 -14.51
N SER A 48 -37.80 -21.49 -14.93
CA SER A 48 -38.30 -20.15 -14.57
C SER A 48 -38.40 -19.90 -13.06
N ARG A 49 -38.59 -20.96 -12.24
CA ARG A 49 -38.57 -20.83 -10.78
C ARG A 49 -37.21 -20.37 -10.26
N GLN A 50 -36.12 -20.87 -10.84
CA GLN A 50 -34.76 -20.49 -10.42
C GLN A 50 -34.48 -19.01 -10.74
N CYS A 51 -35.00 -18.52 -11.86
CA CYS A 51 -34.99 -17.12 -12.24
C CYS A 51 -35.72 -16.24 -11.23
N SER A 52 -36.96 -16.60 -10.84
CA SER A 52 -37.70 -15.90 -9.79
C SER A 52 -36.95 -15.90 -8.45
N GLU A 53 -36.45 -17.06 -8.02
CA GLU A 53 -35.70 -17.18 -6.76
C GLU A 53 -34.39 -16.37 -6.78
N ALA A 54 -33.80 -16.09 -7.95
CA ALA A 54 -32.62 -15.23 -8.05
C ALA A 54 -32.96 -13.76 -7.81
N ILE A 55 -34.12 -13.29 -8.29
CA ILE A 55 -34.64 -11.95 -7.99
C ILE A 55 -34.95 -11.84 -6.49
N ASP A 56 -35.64 -12.82 -5.93
CA ASP A 56 -35.98 -12.84 -4.49
C ASP A 56 -34.70 -12.81 -3.65
N TYR A 57 -33.72 -13.65 -3.97
CA TYR A 57 -32.43 -13.69 -3.28
C TYR A 57 -31.70 -12.34 -3.35
N PHE A 58 -31.73 -11.64 -4.49
CA PHE A 58 -31.16 -10.30 -4.62
C PHE A 58 -31.81 -9.31 -3.67
N HIS A 59 -33.15 -9.26 -3.61
CA HIS A 59 -33.85 -8.33 -2.73
C HIS A 59 -33.66 -8.66 -1.25
N GLU A 60 -33.70 -9.93 -0.87
CA GLU A 60 -33.49 -10.39 0.51
C GLU A 60 -32.09 -10.10 1.03
N ASN A 61 -31.07 -10.17 0.16
CA ASN A 61 -29.67 -10.06 0.56
C ASN A 61 -29.02 -8.72 0.18
N LEU A 62 -29.79 -7.79 -0.39
CA LEU A 62 -29.30 -6.49 -0.88
C LEU A 62 -28.43 -5.78 0.15
N THR A 63 -28.95 -5.62 1.38
CA THR A 63 -28.24 -4.93 2.48
C THR A 63 -26.92 -5.60 2.84
N ILE A 64 -26.88 -6.94 2.87
CA ILE A 64 -25.69 -7.72 3.22
C ILE A 64 -24.61 -7.59 2.13
N TYR A 65 -24.99 -7.48 0.87
CA TYR A 65 -24.03 -7.30 -0.21
C TYR A 65 -23.63 -5.82 -0.37
N GLN A 66 -24.54 -4.88 -0.08
CA GLN A 66 -24.31 -3.44 -0.24
C GLN A 66 -23.33 -2.85 0.78
N GLN A 67 -23.17 -3.42 1.98
CA GLN A 67 -22.05 -3.02 2.87
C GLN A 67 -20.67 -3.15 2.19
N TYR A 68 -20.58 -3.99 1.14
CA TYR A 68 -19.38 -4.18 0.36
C TYR A 68 -19.34 -3.35 -0.94
N ALA A 69 -20.26 -2.42 -1.17
CA ALA A 69 -20.26 -1.57 -2.36
C ALA A 69 -20.65 -0.13 -2.00
N SER A 70 -19.98 0.85 -2.63
CA SER A 70 -20.20 2.28 -2.36
C SER A 70 -21.08 2.96 -3.42
N THR A 71 -21.66 2.16 -4.31
CA THR A 71 -22.43 2.60 -5.49
C THR A 71 -23.91 2.28 -5.31
N LYS A 72 -24.76 2.99 -6.07
CA LYS A 72 -26.17 2.64 -6.17
C LYS A 72 -26.27 1.25 -6.83
N PRO A 73 -26.98 0.27 -6.22
CA PRO A 73 -27.16 -1.04 -6.83
C PRO A 73 -27.82 -0.93 -8.21
N GLY A 74 -27.38 -1.78 -9.13
CA GLY A 74 -28.07 -2.04 -10.40
C GLY A 74 -29.26 -2.97 -10.19
N GLN A 75 -29.69 -3.63 -11.27
CA GLN A 75 -30.85 -4.53 -11.25
C GLN A 75 -30.45 -5.96 -11.61
N VAL A 76 -31.15 -6.93 -11.00
CA VAL A 76 -31.17 -8.33 -11.45
C VAL A 76 -32.45 -8.53 -12.26
N ILE A 77 -32.31 -8.84 -13.54
CA ILE A 77 -33.40 -8.97 -14.51
C ILE A 77 -33.39 -10.39 -15.06
N THR A 78 -34.55 -11.02 -15.14
CA THR A 78 -34.69 -12.35 -15.76
C THR A 78 -34.88 -12.20 -17.26
N ALA A 79 -34.04 -12.87 -18.05
CA ALA A 79 -34.20 -12.92 -19.50
C ALA A 79 -35.18 -14.02 -19.91
N GLU A 80 -35.88 -13.83 -21.03
CA GLU A 80 -36.85 -14.80 -21.57
C GLU A 80 -36.15 -16.04 -22.15
N ASP A 81 -35.01 -15.84 -22.80
CA ASP A 81 -34.17 -16.87 -23.39
C ASP A 81 -32.67 -16.52 -23.27
N LEU A 82 -31.82 -17.46 -23.70
CA LEU A 82 -30.37 -17.33 -23.65
C LEU A 82 -29.85 -16.15 -24.49
N GLU A 83 -30.48 -15.89 -25.64
CA GLU A 83 -30.07 -14.82 -26.57
C GLU A 83 -30.35 -13.43 -25.96
N ASN A 84 -31.53 -13.23 -25.38
CA ASN A 84 -31.90 -12.00 -24.68
C ASN A 84 -31.00 -11.75 -23.45
N ALA A 85 -30.51 -12.79 -22.79
CA ALA A 85 -29.56 -12.63 -21.70
C ALA A 85 -28.20 -12.11 -22.18
N ALA A 86 -27.73 -12.59 -23.34
CA ALA A 86 -26.32 -12.53 -23.72
C ALA A 86 -25.99 -11.55 -24.87
N SER A 87 -26.99 -11.17 -25.68
CA SER A 87 -26.80 -10.40 -26.93
C SER A 87 -26.17 -9.01 -26.79
N ASN A 88 -26.30 -8.39 -25.63
CA ASN A 88 -25.67 -7.10 -25.31
C ASN A 88 -24.65 -7.19 -24.16
N ALA A 89 -24.38 -8.39 -23.65
CA ALA A 89 -23.53 -8.55 -22.47
C ALA A 89 -22.07 -8.18 -22.78
N TRP A 90 -21.36 -7.60 -21.81
CA TRP A 90 -19.90 -7.43 -21.88
C TRP A 90 -19.16 -8.57 -21.16
N LEU A 91 -19.84 -9.26 -20.23
CA LEU A 91 -19.35 -10.42 -19.52
C LEU A 91 -20.48 -11.44 -19.40
N VAL A 92 -20.19 -12.68 -19.73
CA VAL A 92 -21.02 -13.85 -19.44
C VAL A 92 -20.35 -14.68 -18.35
N VAL A 93 -21.11 -15.12 -17.34
CA VAL A 93 -20.66 -16.09 -16.33
C VAL A 93 -21.59 -17.31 -16.37
N GLU A 94 -21.07 -18.40 -16.92
CA GLU A 94 -21.76 -19.68 -17.02
C GLU A 94 -21.71 -20.45 -15.69
N CYS A 95 -22.90 -20.85 -15.21
CA CYS A 95 -23.19 -21.51 -13.93
C CYS A 95 -24.18 -22.69 -14.09
N ALA A 96 -24.24 -23.30 -15.28
CA ALA A 96 -25.04 -24.47 -15.59
C ALA A 96 -24.53 -25.73 -14.84
N PRO A 97 -25.31 -26.82 -14.83
CA PRO A 97 -24.92 -28.08 -14.17
C PRO A 97 -23.54 -28.57 -14.59
N GLU A 98 -22.86 -29.28 -13.69
CA GLU A 98 -21.47 -29.74 -13.86
C GLU A 98 -21.37 -30.95 -14.82
N ASN A 99 -21.84 -30.75 -16.06
CA ASN A 99 -21.80 -31.68 -17.18
C ASN A 99 -21.09 -31.01 -18.36
N LEU A 100 -20.01 -31.63 -18.86
CA LEU A 100 -19.16 -31.04 -19.89
C LEU A 100 -19.88 -30.77 -21.20
N GLU A 101 -20.76 -31.69 -21.65
CA GLU A 101 -21.48 -31.54 -22.92
C GLU A 101 -22.47 -30.38 -22.87
N ILE A 102 -23.20 -30.23 -21.76
CA ILE A 102 -24.09 -29.09 -21.53
C ILE A 102 -23.31 -27.77 -21.61
N LYS A 103 -22.17 -27.69 -20.92
CA LYS A 103 -21.33 -26.47 -20.93
C LYS A 103 -20.78 -26.16 -22.31
N GLN A 104 -20.31 -27.17 -23.05
CA GLN A 104 -19.84 -26.99 -24.43
C GLN A 104 -20.94 -26.48 -25.36
N ASN A 105 -22.17 -26.99 -25.22
CA ASN A 105 -23.32 -26.53 -26.00
C ASN A 105 -23.66 -25.08 -25.66
N VAL A 106 -23.74 -24.73 -24.37
CA VAL A 106 -23.99 -23.35 -23.92
C VAL A 106 -22.94 -22.38 -24.47
N PHE A 107 -21.65 -22.72 -24.40
CA PHE A 107 -20.60 -21.86 -24.96
C PHE A 107 -20.71 -21.74 -26.49
N SER A 108 -21.06 -22.82 -27.19
CA SER A 108 -21.29 -22.81 -28.64
C SER A 108 -22.43 -21.88 -29.03
N ASP A 109 -23.53 -21.86 -28.27
CA ASP A 109 -24.66 -20.97 -28.49
C ASP A 109 -24.25 -19.50 -28.21
N LEU A 110 -23.54 -19.27 -27.10
CA LEU A 110 -23.04 -17.94 -26.70
C LEU A 110 -22.07 -17.33 -27.71
N GLU A 111 -21.28 -18.14 -28.44
CA GLU A 111 -20.35 -17.63 -29.46
C GLU A 111 -21.07 -16.82 -30.54
N GLY A 112 -22.23 -17.28 -31.00
CA GLY A 112 -23.03 -16.62 -32.03
C GLY A 112 -23.92 -15.50 -31.50
N MET A 113 -24.30 -15.55 -30.22
CA MET A 113 -25.21 -14.58 -29.60
C MET A 113 -24.47 -13.37 -29.02
N CYS A 114 -23.27 -13.55 -28.48
CA CYS A 114 -22.56 -12.47 -27.78
C CYS A 114 -21.78 -11.55 -28.73
N PRO A 115 -21.64 -10.26 -28.37
CA PRO A 115 -20.72 -9.35 -29.04
C PRO A 115 -19.27 -9.90 -29.07
N PRO A 116 -18.46 -9.59 -30.09
CA PRO A 116 -17.08 -10.10 -30.21
C PRO A 116 -16.16 -9.72 -29.05
N ASP A 117 -16.42 -8.57 -28.40
CA ASP A 117 -15.68 -8.06 -27.24
C ASP A 117 -16.20 -8.61 -25.90
N CYS A 118 -17.27 -9.41 -25.90
CA CYS A 118 -17.84 -9.99 -24.68
C CYS A 118 -16.95 -11.12 -24.14
N ILE A 119 -16.61 -11.04 -22.85
CA ILE A 119 -15.83 -12.07 -22.16
C ILE A 119 -16.73 -13.26 -21.82
N LEU A 120 -16.31 -14.46 -22.19
CA LEU A 120 -17.05 -15.71 -21.94
C LEU A 120 -16.40 -16.47 -20.78
N ALA A 121 -16.98 -16.36 -19.58
CA ALA A 121 -16.43 -16.98 -18.38
C ALA A 121 -17.28 -18.16 -17.89
N THR A 122 -16.63 -19.15 -17.28
CA THR A 122 -17.32 -20.28 -16.62
C THR A 122 -16.93 -20.36 -15.15
N ASN A 123 -17.92 -20.59 -14.30
CA ASN A 123 -17.76 -20.85 -12.87
C ASN A 123 -17.50 -22.33 -12.55
N SER A 124 -17.20 -23.17 -13.56
CA SER A 124 -16.92 -24.59 -13.35
C SER A 124 -15.73 -24.77 -12.40
N SER A 125 -15.94 -25.64 -11.40
CA SER A 125 -14.93 -26.00 -10.40
C SER A 125 -14.12 -27.23 -10.82
N SER A 126 -14.66 -28.02 -11.75
CA SER A 126 -14.12 -29.32 -12.17
C SER A 126 -13.52 -29.31 -13.58
N TYR A 127 -14.13 -28.56 -14.51
CA TYR A 127 -13.71 -28.54 -15.90
C TYR A 127 -12.90 -27.30 -16.26
N LYS A 128 -11.83 -27.56 -17.01
CA LYS A 128 -10.98 -26.52 -17.56
C LYS A 128 -11.69 -25.82 -18.71
N SER A 129 -11.49 -24.51 -18.83
CA SER A 129 -12.08 -23.72 -19.91
C SER A 129 -11.64 -24.17 -21.30
N SER A 130 -10.45 -24.75 -21.49
CA SER A 130 -10.04 -25.37 -22.76
C SER A 130 -10.92 -26.55 -23.19
N ALA A 131 -11.41 -27.34 -22.23
CA ALA A 131 -12.32 -28.45 -22.51
C ALA A 131 -13.74 -27.94 -22.83
N ILE A 132 -14.15 -26.83 -22.21
CA ILE A 132 -15.46 -26.21 -22.43
C ILE A 132 -15.49 -25.46 -23.78
N SER A 133 -14.40 -24.80 -24.16
CA SER A 133 -14.29 -24.03 -25.41
C SER A 133 -13.95 -24.87 -26.65
N LEU A 134 -13.98 -26.21 -26.54
CA LEU A 134 -13.55 -27.12 -27.60
C LEU A 134 -14.30 -26.92 -28.92
N LYS A 135 -15.60 -26.56 -28.84
CA LYS A 135 -16.46 -26.35 -30.01
C LYS A 135 -16.36 -24.95 -30.61
N LEU A 136 -15.61 -24.03 -29.99
CA LEU A 136 -15.53 -22.63 -30.43
C LEU A 136 -14.48 -22.43 -31.51
N SER A 137 -14.65 -21.36 -32.28
CA SER A 137 -13.61 -20.87 -33.18
C SER A 137 -12.35 -20.43 -32.41
N ASP A 138 -11.20 -20.48 -33.07
CA ASP A 138 -9.94 -20.04 -32.45
C ASP A 138 -9.94 -18.56 -32.08
N ALA A 139 -10.66 -17.73 -32.84
CA ALA A 139 -10.88 -16.32 -32.50
C ALA A 139 -11.60 -16.17 -31.16
N SER A 140 -12.69 -16.92 -30.92
CA SER A 140 -13.45 -16.86 -29.67
C SER A 140 -12.74 -17.49 -28.48
N LYS A 141 -11.81 -18.44 -28.68
CA LYS A 141 -11.05 -19.02 -27.55
C LYS A 141 -10.22 -17.97 -26.81
N SER A 142 -9.83 -16.88 -27.48
CA SER A 142 -9.09 -15.76 -26.86
C SER A 142 -9.88 -15.03 -25.77
N ARG A 143 -11.22 -15.03 -25.82
CA ARG A 143 -12.10 -14.36 -24.85
C ARG A 143 -12.70 -15.27 -23.79
N VAL A 144 -12.19 -16.51 -23.69
CA VAL A 144 -12.70 -17.54 -22.76
C VAL A 144 -11.77 -17.78 -21.59
N LEU A 145 -12.32 -17.84 -20.37
CA LEU A 145 -11.58 -18.18 -19.14
C LEU A 145 -12.48 -18.82 -18.07
N ASN A 146 -11.87 -19.39 -17.02
CA ASN A 146 -12.62 -19.73 -15.81
C ASN A 146 -12.65 -18.53 -14.84
N THR A 147 -13.79 -18.32 -14.18
CA THR A 147 -14.01 -17.38 -13.07
C THR A 147 -14.65 -18.16 -11.92
N HIS A 148 -13.84 -18.84 -11.11
CA HIS A 148 -14.34 -19.72 -10.04
C HIS A 148 -14.62 -18.89 -8.77
N TYR A 149 -15.88 -18.59 -8.54
CA TYR A 149 -16.38 -17.87 -7.37
C TYR A 149 -16.56 -18.82 -6.19
N PHE A 150 -16.19 -18.34 -5.01
CA PHE A 150 -16.49 -19.02 -3.75
C PHE A 150 -17.93 -18.71 -3.31
N MET A 151 -18.29 -18.97 -2.05
CA MET A 151 -19.64 -18.74 -1.50
C MET A 151 -19.79 -17.32 -0.91
N PRO A 152 -20.14 -16.27 -1.68
CA PRO A 152 -20.45 -14.95 -1.12
C PRO A 152 -21.78 -15.00 -0.34
N PRO A 153 -22.06 -14.00 0.52
CA PRO A 153 -21.33 -12.73 0.68
C PRO A 153 -20.10 -12.80 1.58
N HIS A 154 -19.98 -13.82 2.45
CA HIS A 154 -18.90 -13.88 3.43
C HIS A 154 -17.54 -14.24 2.80
N VAL A 155 -17.54 -15.09 1.78
CA VAL A 155 -16.32 -15.46 1.04
C VAL A 155 -16.38 -14.83 -0.35
N ARG A 156 -15.64 -13.73 -0.55
CA ARG A 156 -15.64 -12.94 -1.78
C ARG A 156 -14.40 -13.21 -2.65
N ILE A 157 -13.93 -14.45 -2.63
CA ILE A 157 -12.76 -14.91 -3.39
C ILE A 157 -13.21 -15.33 -4.79
N VAL A 158 -12.41 -14.99 -5.81
CA VAL A 158 -12.56 -15.47 -7.18
C VAL A 158 -11.21 -15.92 -7.72
N GLU A 159 -11.16 -17.14 -8.26
CA GLU A 159 -10.00 -17.64 -8.99
C GLU A 159 -10.20 -17.45 -10.50
N LEU A 160 -9.30 -16.72 -11.15
CA LEU A 160 -9.20 -16.62 -12.61
C LEU A 160 -8.24 -17.68 -13.13
N MET A 161 -8.60 -18.38 -14.20
CA MET A 161 -7.69 -19.34 -14.85
C MET A 161 -7.78 -19.25 -16.36
N THR A 162 -6.62 -19.17 -17.00
CA THR A 162 -6.50 -19.18 -18.47
C THR A 162 -6.92 -20.52 -19.07
N SER A 163 -7.47 -20.48 -20.29
CA SER A 163 -7.71 -21.65 -21.15
C SER A 163 -6.44 -22.11 -21.89
N GLY A 164 -5.32 -21.40 -21.71
CA GLY A 164 -4.12 -21.53 -22.55
C GLY A 164 -4.13 -20.64 -23.79
N SER A 165 -5.32 -20.23 -24.25
CA SER A 165 -5.51 -19.30 -25.37
C SER A 165 -6.09 -17.94 -24.96
N THR A 166 -6.51 -17.78 -23.70
CA THR A 166 -7.09 -16.53 -23.18
C THR A 166 -6.15 -15.35 -23.38
N ASP A 167 -6.68 -14.25 -23.90
CA ASP A 167 -5.98 -12.99 -24.04
C ASP A 167 -5.55 -12.46 -22.67
N SER A 168 -4.27 -12.07 -22.56
CA SER A 168 -3.70 -11.58 -21.31
C SER A 168 -4.33 -10.28 -20.80
N ASN A 169 -4.85 -9.43 -21.71
CA ASN A 169 -5.46 -8.15 -21.34
C ASN A 169 -6.78 -8.33 -20.57
N ILE A 170 -7.48 -9.47 -20.78
CA ILE A 170 -8.72 -9.79 -20.07
C ILE A 170 -8.49 -9.90 -18.57
N PHE A 171 -7.37 -10.48 -18.14
CA PHE A 171 -7.09 -10.66 -16.70
C PHE A 171 -6.99 -9.32 -15.98
N HIS A 172 -6.28 -8.35 -16.58
CA HIS A 172 -6.14 -7.03 -15.99
C HIS A 172 -7.49 -6.29 -15.97
N PHE A 173 -8.19 -6.27 -17.09
CA PHE A 173 -9.52 -5.63 -17.18
C PHE A 173 -10.49 -6.23 -16.16
N LEU A 174 -10.64 -7.55 -16.14
CA LEU A 174 -11.58 -8.23 -15.28
C LEU A 174 -11.19 -8.11 -13.80
N GLN A 175 -9.91 -8.11 -13.46
CA GLN A 175 -9.45 -7.85 -12.10
C GLN A 175 -9.88 -6.46 -11.63
N CYS A 176 -9.69 -5.42 -12.45
CA CYS A 176 -10.15 -4.06 -12.13
C CYS A 176 -11.68 -4.01 -11.93
N ARG A 177 -12.47 -4.64 -12.81
CA ARG A 177 -13.94 -4.67 -12.68
C ARG A 177 -14.42 -5.46 -11.45
N MET A 178 -13.79 -6.60 -11.16
CA MET A 178 -14.11 -7.42 -9.99
C MET A 178 -13.76 -6.72 -8.67
N GLN A 179 -12.73 -5.87 -8.65
CA GLN A 179 -12.40 -5.03 -7.49
C GLN A 179 -13.47 -3.98 -7.21
N GLU A 180 -14.17 -3.46 -8.22
CA GLU A 180 -15.34 -2.57 -8.02
C GLU A 180 -16.47 -3.30 -7.27
N ALA A 181 -16.61 -4.60 -7.53
CA ALA A 181 -17.49 -5.49 -6.76
C ALA A 181 -16.89 -5.96 -5.43
N ARG A 182 -15.72 -5.44 -5.01
CA ARG A 182 -14.92 -5.86 -3.84
C ARG A 182 -14.71 -7.38 -3.75
N LEU A 183 -14.43 -8.01 -4.89
CA LEU A 183 -13.98 -9.39 -4.96
C LEU A 183 -12.45 -9.44 -4.79
N SER A 184 -11.97 -10.45 -4.07
CA SER A 184 -10.55 -10.77 -3.94
C SER A 184 -10.14 -11.74 -5.04
N VAL A 185 -9.41 -11.23 -6.02
CA VAL A 185 -9.09 -11.94 -7.27
C VAL A 185 -7.72 -12.60 -7.17
N TYR A 186 -7.65 -13.89 -7.51
CA TYR A 186 -6.40 -14.67 -7.56
C TYR A 186 -6.28 -15.36 -8.91
N THR A 187 -5.10 -15.35 -9.53
CA THR A 187 -4.93 -15.82 -10.91
C THR A 187 -4.06 -17.06 -11.00
N ALA A 188 -4.63 -18.16 -11.49
CA ALA A 188 -3.92 -19.33 -11.95
C ALA A 188 -3.36 -19.07 -13.36
N LYS A 189 -2.03 -18.90 -13.44
CA LYS A 189 -1.31 -18.56 -14.69
C LYS A 189 -1.32 -19.68 -15.74
N LYS A 190 -1.71 -20.89 -15.35
CA LYS A 190 -1.83 -22.08 -16.20
C LYS A 190 -3.05 -22.88 -15.74
N GLU A 191 -3.51 -23.75 -16.62
CA GLU A 191 -4.58 -24.67 -16.28
C GLU A 191 -4.18 -25.61 -15.14
N SER A 192 -5.04 -25.69 -14.12
CA SER A 192 -4.85 -26.53 -12.94
C SER A 192 -6.18 -27.16 -12.56
N THR A 193 -6.23 -28.49 -12.49
CA THR A 193 -7.39 -29.20 -11.96
C THR A 193 -7.53 -28.84 -10.48
N GLY A 194 -8.67 -28.26 -10.10
CA GLY A 194 -8.90 -27.71 -8.77
C GLY A 194 -8.24 -26.34 -8.53
N PHE A 195 -7.88 -25.60 -9.59
CA PHE A 195 -7.33 -24.24 -9.50
C PHE A 195 -6.10 -24.17 -8.57
N ILE A 196 -6.06 -23.19 -7.66
CA ILE A 196 -5.05 -23.07 -6.62
C ILE A 196 -5.61 -23.67 -5.34
N HIS A 197 -6.75 -23.16 -4.86
CA HIS A 197 -7.31 -23.52 -3.56
C HIS A 197 -7.75 -24.98 -3.48
N ASN A 198 -8.62 -25.44 -4.39
CA ASN A 198 -9.19 -26.80 -4.28
C ASN A 198 -8.13 -27.89 -4.46
N ARG A 199 -7.09 -27.62 -5.25
CA ARG A 199 -5.93 -28.50 -5.41
C ARG A 199 -5.17 -28.68 -4.10
N VAL A 200 -4.87 -27.57 -3.41
CA VAL A 200 -4.19 -27.60 -2.09
C VAL A 200 -5.10 -28.26 -1.05
N TRP A 201 -6.38 -27.90 -1.01
CA TRP A 201 -7.34 -28.45 -0.08
C TRP A 201 -7.55 -29.96 -0.25
N ALA A 202 -7.55 -30.46 -1.49
CA ALA A 202 -7.61 -31.89 -1.75
C ALA A 202 -6.39 -32.64 -1.20
N ALA A 203 -5.19 -32.06 -1.27
CA ALA A 203 -3.99 -32.65 -0.70
C ALA A 203 -4.05 -32.70 0.83
N ILE A 204 -4.45 -31.60 1.48
CA ILE A 204 -4.62 -31.54 2.94
C ILE A 204 -5.59 -32.63 3.42
N LYS A 205 -6.78 -32.71 2.80
CA LYS A 205 -7.76 -33.74 3.15
C LYS A 205 -7.22 -35.16 2.95
N ARG A 206 -6.50 -35.40 1.87
CA ARG A 206 -5.90 -36.72 1.60
C ARG A 206 -4.90 -37.11 2.69
N GLU A 207 -3.99 -36.21 3.07
CA GLU A 207 -3.00 -36.49 4.12
C GLU A 207 -3.67 -36.73 5.49
N LEU A 208 -4.66 -35.93 5.87
CA LEU A 208 -5.42 -36.14 7.11
C LEU A 208 -6.17 -37.49 7.11
N LEU A 209 -6.78 -37.87 5.98
CA LEU A 209 -7.42 -39.18 5.84
C LEU A 209 -6.41 -40.33 5.96
N MET A 210 -5.21 -40.18 5.40
CA MET A 210 -4.15 -41.20 5.51
C MET A 210 -3.70 -41.38 6.95
N VAL A 211 -3.42 -40.28 7.68
CA VAL A 211 -3.05 -40.28 9.11
C VAL A 211 -4.09 -41.07 9.94
N VAL A 212 -5.38 -40.85 9.69
CA VAL A 212 -6.46 -41.58 10.37
C VAL A 212 -6.49 -43.05 9.95
N SER A 213 -6.36 -43.33 8.65
CA SER A 213 -6.41 -44.71 8.13
C SER A 213 -5.25 -45.60 8.58
N GLU A 214 -4.08 -45.00 8.82
CA GLU A 214 -2.87 -45.65 9.33
C GLU A 214 -2.94 -45.85 10.86
N GLY A 215 -3.95 -45.30 11.53
CA GLY A 215 -4.13 -45.39 12.97
C GLY A 215 -3.20 -44.47 13.79
N VAL A 216 -2.58 -43.47 13.15
CA VAL A 216 -1.67 -42.52 13.81
C VAL A 216 -2.44 -41.58 14.75
N ALA A 217 -3.66 -41.18 14.36
CA ALA A 217 -4.54 -40.34 15.17
C ALA A 217 -6.02 -40.59 14.85
N ASP A 218 -6.92 -40.25 15.78
CA ASP A 218 -8.34 -40.11 15.47
C ASP A 218 -8.63 -38.78 14.74
N PRO A 219 -9.79 -38.64 14.07
CA PRO A 219 -10.12 -37.42 13.33
C PRO A 219 -10.08 -36.14 14.17
N LYS A 220 -10.50 -36.19 15.44
CA LYS A 220 -10.52 -35.01 16.31
C LYS A 220 -9.10 -34.54 16.62
N THR A 221 -8.22 -35.47 16.94
CA THR A 221 -6.82 -35.19 17.24
C THR A 221 -6.10 -34.61 16.02
N ALA A 222 -6.36 -35.17 14.83
CA ALA A 222 -5.80 -34.67 13.56
C ALA A 222 -6.33 -33.26 13.21
N ASP A 223 -7.61 -32.99 13.44
CA ASP A 223 -8.21 -31.66 13.21
C ASP A 223 -7.66 -30.61 14.20
N ASP A 224 -7.62 -30.93 15.50
CA ASP A 224 -7.20 -29.99 16.54
C ASP A 224 -5.76 -29.52 16.34
N ILE A 225 -4.83 -30.44 16.04
CA ILE A 225 -3.42 -30.08 15.83
C ILE A 225 -3.24 -29.26 14.54
N PHE A 226 -3.95 -29.60 13.46
CA PHE A 226 -3.92 -28.82 12.23
C PHE A 226 -4.47 -27.41 12.45
N PHE A 227 -5.57 -27.30 13.21
CA PHE A 227 -6.17 -26.02 13.54
C PHE A 227 -5.24 -25.15 14.40
N GLU A 228 -4.72 -25.68 15.50
CA GLU A 228 -3.86 -24.93 16.44
C GLU A 228 -2.51 -24.53 15.82
N ALA A 229 -1.89 -25.39 15.00
CA ALA A 229 -0.57 -25.12 14.43
C ALA A 229 -0.58 -24.30 13.13
N ILE A 230 -1.62 -24.45 12.30
CA ILE A 230 -1.66 -23.86 10.95
C ILE A 230 -2.77 -22.82 10.82
N VAL A 231 -4.00 -23.17 11.16
CA VAL A 231 -5.18 -22.31 10.88
C VAL A 231 -5.25 -21.12 11.82
N LYS A 232 -5.22 -21.37 13.14
CA LYS A 232 -5.35 -20.38 14.20
C LYS A 232 -4.26 -19.29 14.17
N PRO A 233 -2.96 -19.61 13.98
CA PRO A 233 -1.92 -18.59 13.82
C PRO A 233 -1.91 -17.97 12.41
N GLY A 234 -2.69 -18.49 11.45
CA GLY A 234 -2.70 -17.99 10.08
C GLY A 234 -1.40 -18.26 9.31
N THR A 235 -0.79 -19.42 9.55
CA THR A 235 0.51 -19.81 8.97
C THR A 235 0.44 -19.91 7.46
N ARG A 236 1.34 -19.20 6.77
CA ARG A 236 1.46 -19.20 5.30
C ARG A 236 2.62 -20.11 4.87
N PRO A 237 2.40 -21.20 4.13
CA PRO A 237 3.44 -22.21 3.87
C PRO A 237 4.71 -21.67 3.19
N PHE A 238 4.58 -20.92 2.10
CA PHE A 238 5.73 -20.34 1.40
C PHE A 238 6.50 -19.32 2.26
N VAL A 239 5.79 -18.60 3.12
CA VAL A 239 6.38 -17.63 4.04
C VAL A 239 7.15 -18.34 5.14
N ALA A 240 6.60 -19.43 5.68
CA ALA A 240 7.27 -20.25 6.69
C ALA A 240 8.54 -20.93 6.14
N MET A 241 8.48 -21.49 4.93
CA MET A 241 9.62 -22.12 4.23
C MET A 241 10.72 -21.11 3.85
N ASP A 242 10.39 -19.83 3.69
CA ASP A 242 11.38 -18.78 3.43
C ASP A 242 11.91 -18.10 4.70
N CYS A 243 11.40 -18.48 5.87
CA CYS A 243 11.66 -17.81 7.13
C CYS A 243 11.22 -16.33 7.18
N ARG A 244 10.07 -16.01 6.60
CA ARG A 244 9.58 -14.63 6.44
C ARG A 244 8.59 -14.20 7.53
N GLU A 245 9.09 -13.97 8.74
CA GLU A 245 8.27 -13.53 9.89
C GLU A 245 7.43 -12.27 9.60
N ASP A 246 7.93 -11.38 8.74
CA ASP A 246 7.30 -10.11 8.35
C ASP A 246 6.03 -10.25 7.50
N LEU A 247 5.79 -11.41 6.88
CA LEU A 247 4.62 -11.67 6.04
C LEU A 247 3.53 -12.47 6.76
N PHE A 248 3.72 -12.79 8.04
CA PHE A 248 2.68 -13.36 8.90
C PHE A 248 1.64 -12.29 9.26
N TYR A 249 0.36 -12.65 9.20
CA TYR A 249 -0.72 -11.75 9.61
C TYR A 249 -0.87 -11.82 11.14
N PRO A 250 -0.87 -10.69 11.87
CA PRO A 250 -1.15 -10.71 13.29
C PRO A 250 -2.67 -10.82 13.46
N VAL A 251 -3.20 -12.05 13.54
CA VAL A 251 -4.62 -12.24 13.87
C VAL A 251 -4.84 -12.21 15.39
N PHE A 252 -3.81 -12.49 16.21
CA PHE A 252 -3.90 -12.43 17.68
C PHE A 252 -2.58 -12.06 18.37
N SER A 253 -2.70 -11.64 19.65
CA SER A 253 -1.65 -11.15 20.57
C SER A 253 -0.28 -11.84 20.45
N SER A 254 0.77 -11.00 20.54
CA SER A 254 2.21 -11.28 20.43
C SER A 254 2.73 -12.46 21.27
N PHE A 255 2.01 -12.89 22.31
CA PHE A 255 2.44 -13.97 23.20
C PHE A 255 2.35 -15.39 22.59
N LEU A 256 1.41 -15.63 21.66
CA LEU A 256 1.27 -16.94 20.98
C LEU A 256 2.17 -17.08 19.73
N ILE A 257 2.59 -15.94 19.17
CA ILE A 257 3.48 -15.82 18.02
C ILE A 257 4.88 -16.36 18.39
N GLY A 258 5.43 -15.95 19.54
CA GLY A 258 6.81 -16.31 19.93
C GLY A 258 7.08 -17.80 20.19
N ILE A 259 6.07 -18.60 20.56
CA ILE A 259 6.25 -20.04 20.85
C ILE A 259 5.96 -20.91 19.61
N THR A 260 5.11 -20.44 18.68
CA THR A 260 4.70 -21.21 17.49
C THR A 260 5.60 -20.95 16.27
N LEU A 261 6.22 -19.75 16.16
CA LEU A 261 7.08 -19.40 15.02
C LEU A 261 8.45 -20.10 15.04
N THR A 262 9.01 -20.39 16.23
CA THR A 262 10.32 -21.05 16.35
C THR A 262 10.36 -22.51 15.85
N THR A 263 9.21 -23.15 15.61
CA THR A 263 9.15 -24.57 15.20
C THR A 263 8.75 -24.80 13.74
N ILE A 264 8.19 -23.80 13.04
CA ILE A 264 7.65 -23.98 11.68
C ILE A 264 8.51 -23.27 10.62
N VAL A 265 9.38 -22.34 11.06
CA VAL A 265 10.26 -21.57 10.18
C VAL A 265 11.56 -22.34 9.94
N VAL A 266 11.78 -22.78 8.71
CA VAL A 266 12.98 -23.53 8.30
C VAL A 266 13.42 -23.09 6.90
N GLY A 267 14.73 -23.00 6.64
CA GLY A 267 15.26 -22.61 5.33
C GLY A 267 15.01 -23.68 4.26
N LEU A 268 15.09 -23.29 2.98
CA LEU A 268 14.72 -24.15 1.85
C LEU A 268 15.57 -25.42 1.73
N ASP A 269 16.84 -25.38 2.15
CA ASP A 269 17.72 -26.53 2.23
C ASP A 269 17.23 -27.58 3.24
N THR A 270 16.78 -27.12 4.41
CA THR A 270 16.21 -27.96 5.46
C THR A 270 14.89 -28.55 5.01
N VAL A 271 14.04 -27.76 4.35
CA VAL A 271 12.79 -28.23 3.74
C VAL A 271 13.07 -29.35 2.73
N ALA A 272 14.02 -29.14 1.81
CA ALA A 272 14.38 -30.15 0.81
C ALA A 272 14.88 -31.45 1.44
N SER A 273 15.69 -31.36 2.51
CA SER A 273 16.17 -32.54 3.23
C SER A 273 15.03 -33.33 3.88
N ILE A 274 14.09 -32.65 4.53
CA ILE A 274 12.94 -33.28 5.20
C ILE A 274 12.00 -33.91 4.16
N GLU A 275 11.62 -33.15 3.14
CA GLU A 275 10.72 -33.62 2.08
C GLU A 275 11.31 -34.80 1.29
N ARG A 276 12.64 -34.81 1.07
CA ARG A 276 13.32 -35.97 0.45
C ARG A 276 13.17 -37.23 1.30
N ASN A 277 13.32 -37.11 2.62
CA ASN A 277 13.17 -38.25 3.52
C ASN A 277 11.74 -38.81 3.43
N PHE A 278 10.72 -37.94 3.52
CA PHE A 278 9.33 -38.35 3.37
C PHE A 278 9.02 -38.95 2.00
N ALA A 279 9.56 -38.37 0.93
CA ALA A 279 9.36 -38.89 -0.42
C ALA A 279 9.96 -40.28 -0.61
N ASN A 280 11.16 -40.54 -0.05
CA ASN A 280 11.78 -41.86 -0.07
C ASN A 280 11.00 -42.89 0.73
N GLU A 281 10.56 -42.53 1.94
CA GLU A 281 9.82 -43.43 2.83
C GLU A 281 8.46 -43.81 2.25
N ARG A 282 7.75 -42.85 1.65
CA ARG A 282 6.39 -43.02 1.11
C ARG A 282 6.33 -43.31 -0.39
N GLY A 283 7.47 -43.35 -1.08
CA GLY A 283 7.55 -43.56 -2.53
C GLY A 283 6.88 -42.45 -3.36
N LEU A 284 6.95 -41.20 -2.91
CA LEU A 284 6.31 -40.05 -3.58
C LEU A 284 7.17 -39.50 -4.72
N PRO A 285 6.56 -38.98 -5.81
CA PRO A 285 7.30 -38.34 -6.89
C PRO A 285 7.95 -37.03 -6.42
N MET A 286 9.25 -36.87 -6.71
CA MET A 286 10.04 -35.70 -6.27
C MET A 286 10.15 -34.58 -7.32
N SER A 287 9.86 -34.88 -8.60
CA SER A 287 10.10 -33.96 -9.73
C SER A 287 9.37 -32.63 -9.63
N GLY A 288 8.17 -32.63 -9.03
CA GLY A 288 7.35 -31.42 -8.81
C GLY A 288 7.52 -30.78 -7.44
N THR A 289 8.33 -31.34 -6.55
CA THR A 289 8.49 -30.90 -5.16
C THR A 289 9.97 -30.66 -4.85
N VAL A 290 10.70 -31.68 -4.42
CA VAL A 290 12.11 -31.60 -3.99
C VAL A 290 13.01 -31.20 -5.14
N GLU A 291 12.95 -31.88 -6.28
CA GLU A 291 13.83 -31.58 -7.43
C GLU A 291 13.52 -30.20 -8.04
N PHE A 292 12.26 -29.76 -7.99
CA PHE A 292 11.88 -28.40 -8.38
C PHE A 292 12.49 -27.36 -7.44
N LEU A 293 12.40 -27.60 -6.12
CA LEU A 293 12.99 -26.72 -5.11
C LEU A 293 14.51 -26.63 -5.26
N GLU A 294 15.16 -27.77 -5.50
CA GLU A 294 16.61 -27.82 -5.72
C GLU A 294 17.03 -27.04 -6.96
N ARG A 295 16.46 -27.40 -8.11
CA ARG A 295 16.84 -26.82 -9.40
C ARG A 295 16.50 -25.33 -9.49
N GLU A 296 15.34 -24.92 -9.01
CA GLU A 296 14.86 -23.56 -9.22
C GLU A 296 15.32 -22.57 -8.13
N TYR A 297 15.68 -23.06 -6.94
CA TYR A 297 16.01 -22.22 -5.78
C TYR A 297 17.37 -22.59 -5.16
N ILE A 298 17.54 -23.79 -4.61
CA ILE A 298 18.74 -24.14 -3.82
C ILE A 298 20.03 -24.10 -4.65
N GLU A 299 20.04 -24.71 -5.84
CA GLU A 299 21.20 -24.69 -6.76
C GLU A 299 21.52 -23.27 -7.24
N LYS A 300 20.53 -22.37 -7.25
CA LYS A 300 20.69 -20.94 -7.57
C LYS A 300 21.03 -20.12 -6.33
N GLY A 301 21.36 -20.77 -5.22
CA GLY A 301 21.70 -20.16 -3.95
C GLY A 301 20.56 -19.38 -3.32
N LYS A 302 19.29 -19.70 -3.57
CA LYS A 302 18.12 -19.09 -2.94
C LYS A 302 17.61 -20.00 -1.82
N LEU A 303 17.91 -19.67 -0.57
CA LEU A 303 17.63 -20.51 0.60
C LEU A 303 16.59 -19.90 1.57
N GLY A 304 15.97 -18.78 1.20
CA GLY A 304 15.14 -17.98 2.11
C GLY A 304 15.98 -16.91 2.81
N LEU A 305 15.60 -16.55 4.04
CA LEU A 305 16.26 -15.48 4.82
C LEU A 305 17.75 -15.75 5.13
N ASN A 306 18.20 -17.01 5.07
CA ASN A 306 19.59 -17.41 5.28
C ASN A 306 20.48 -17.22 4.03
N SER A 307 19.97 -16.65 2.94
CA SER A 307 20.74 -16.39 1.71
C SER A 307 20.51 -14.99 1.15
N GLU A 308 21.58 -14.37 0.66
CA GLU A 308 21.59 -13.09 -0.05
C GLU A 308 20.70 -13.05 -1.30
N ASN A 309 20.31 -14.20 -1.86
CA ASN A 309 19.44 -14.29 -3.04
C ASN A 309 17.95 -14.51 -2.69
N GLY A 310 17.61 -14.62 -1.41
CA GLY A 310 16.25 -14.82 -0.91
C GLY A 310 15.79 -16.27 -1.07
N GLY A 311 14.48 -16.49 -1.16
CA GLY A 311 13.86 -17.80 -1.36
C GLY A 311 12.76 -17.76 -2.43
N PHE A 312 11.58 -18.28 -2.11
CA PHE A 312 10.34 -18.08 -2.88
C PHE A 312 10.01 -16.60 -3.07
N TYR A 313 10.30 -15.79 -2.05
CA TYR A 313 10.23 -14.34 -2.02
C TYR A 313 11.64 -13.74 -2.12
N PRO A 314 11.81 -12.59 -2.78
CA PRO A 314 13.10 -11.91 -2.86
C PRO A 314 13.63 -11.52 -1.47
N ASP A 315 14.95 -11.53 -1.31
CA ASP A 315 15.64 -11.06 -0.11
C ASP A 315 15.45 -9.54 0.06
N ARG A 316 15.21 -9.10 1.30
CA ARG A 316 15.22 -7.68 1.66
C ARG A 316 16.65 -7.12 1.81
N SER A 317 17.68 -7.96 2.00
CA SER A 317 19.05 -7.49 2.27
C SER A 317 19.70 -6.73 1.09
N ARG A 318 19.17 -6.91 -0.12
CA ARG A 318 19.44 -6.07 -1.30
C ARG A 318 18.25 -5.22 -1.71
N ALA A 319 17.67 -4.48 -0.78
CA ALA A 319 17.12 -3.20 -1.18
C ALA A 319 18.30 -2.32 -1.64
N THR A 320 18.66 -2.40 -2.93
CA THR A 320 19.52 -1.42 -3.59
C THR A 320 18.81 -0.07 -3.49
N GLY A 321 19.07 0.65 -2.41
CA GLY A 321 18.34 1.84 -2.04
C GLY A 321 19.02 2.55 -0.88
N PRO A 322 18.58 3.77 -0.56
CA PRO A 322 19.23 4.60 0.43
C PRO A 322 19.16 3.99 1.83
N ARG A 323 20.10 4.36 2.70
CA ARG A 323 19.93 4.15 4.15
C ARG A 323 18.90 5.17 4.65
N LEU A 324 17.94 4.71 5.45
CA LEU A 324 16.90 5.55 6.02
C LEU A 324 17.26 5.88 7.46
N PHE A 325 17.30 7.17 7.79
CA PHE A 325 17.42 7.66 9.17
C PHE A 325 16.09 8.24 9.59
N VAL A 326 15.52 7.73 10.67
CA VAL A 326 14.14 8.01 11.06
C VAL A 326 14.09 8.38 12.53
N LEU A 327 13.29 9.38 12.86
CA LEU A 327 13.04 9.79 14.23
C LEU A 327 11.77 9.13 14.76
N ASP A 328 11.87 8.58 15.96
CA ASP A 328 10.74 8.14 16.77
C ASP A 328 10.59 9.13 17.92
N ASN A 329 9.45 9.82 18.01
CA ASN A 329 9.29 10.88 19.01
C ASN A 329 9.00 10.34 20.43
N GLY A 330 8.69 9.05 20.57
CA GLY A 330 8.44 8.39 21.84
C GLY A 330 7.05 8.58 22.44
N LEU A 331 6.11 9.24 21.75
CA LEU A 331 4.75 9.54 22.27
C LEU A 331 3.78 8.35 22.25
N SER A 332 4.17 7.24 21.64
CA SER A 332 3.38 6.00 21.54
C SER A 332 3.56 5.03 22.72
N GLY A 333 4.50 5.28 23.64
CA GLY A 333 4.78 4.46 24.82
C GLY A 333 4.14 4.96 26.14
N GLU A 334 4.44 4.30 27.26
CA GLU A 334 4.07 4.79 28.60
C GLU A 334 4.86 6.08 28.90
N VAL A 335 4.17 7.22 28.92
CA VAL A 335 4.80 8.55 29.04
C VAL A 335 5.04 8.91 30.51
N ASP A 336 6.18 8.48 31.05
CA ASP A 336 6.63 8.90 32.38
C ASP A 336 7.56 10.12 32.32
N THR A 337 8.30 10.31 31.21
CA THR A 337 9.22 11.45 30.98
C THR A 337 9.28 11.83 29.50
N LEU A 338 9.77 13.04 29.18
CA LEU A 338 9.89 13.54 27.79
C LEU A 338 11.15 13.05 27.04
N GLN A 339 12.04 12.29 27.69
CA GLN A 339 13.27 11.73 27.12
C GLN A 339 13.08 10.27 26.66
N MET A 340 12.18 10.05 25.70
CA MET A 340 11.85 8.70 25.22
C MET A 340 12.03 8.52 23.71
N GLY A 341 12.38 9.59 22.99
CA GLY A 341 12.56 9.53 21.55
C GLY A 341 13.87 8.86 21.13
N ASN A 342 13.93 8.44 19.88
CA ASN A 342 15.06 7.72 19.32
C ASN A 342 15.44 8.24 17.92
N VAL A 343 16.71 8.13 17.58
CA VAL A 343 17.20 8.22 16.19
C VAL A 343 17.53 6.81 15.73
N LEU A 344 16.85 6.36 14.67
CA LEU A 344 16.86 4.98 14.21
C LEU A 344 17.43 4.89 12.79
N GLU A 345 18.00 3.74 12.48
CA GLU A 345 18.46 3.39 11.13
C GLU A 345 17.64 2.22 10.58
N TYR A 346 17.14 2.39 9.36
CA TYR A 346 16.43 1.36 8.59
C TYR A 346 17.05 1.18 7.21
N THR A 347 16.90 -0.02 6.64
CA THR A 347 17.20 -0.26 5.22
C THR A 347 16.12 0.35 4.33
N ALA A 348 16.40 0.56 3.03
CA ALA A 348 15.37 0.97 2.05
C ALA A 348 14.17 0.00 1.96
N GLY A 349 14.36 -1.26 2.39
CA GLY A 349 13.29 -2.25 2.48
C GLY A 349 12.43 -2.12 3.74
N GLY A 350 12.80 -1.27 4.72
CA GLY A 350 12.10 -1.11 5.98
C GLY A 350 12.49 -2.12 7.05
N GLN A 351 13.70 -2.68 7.02
CA GLN A 351 14.24 -3.47 8.14
C GLN A 351 14.97 -2.56 9.11
N HIS A 352 14.69 -2.69 10.41
CA HIS A 352 15.41 -1.99 11.46
C HIS A 352 16.84 -2.50 11.53
N VAL A 353 17.81 -1.59 11.37
CA VAL A 353 19.24 -1.91 11.44
C VAL A 353 19.74 -1.73 12.87
N ARG A 354 19.50 -0.56 13.47
CA ARG A 354 19.91 -0.23 14.83
C ARG A 354 19.26 1.07 15.33
N THR A 355 19.23 1.22 16.65
CA THR A 355 19.05 2.52 17.31
C THR A 355 20.41 3.23 17.39
N ILE A 356 20.53 4.41 16.80
CA ILE A 356 21.76 5.20 16.84
C ILE A 356 21.85 5.99 18.15
N PHE A 357 20.74 6.66 18.51
CA PHE A 357 20.64 7.45 19.73
C PHE A 357 19.31 7.16 20.42
N ASP A 358 19.34 6.96 21.73
CA ASP A 358 18.16 6.79 22.58
C ASP A 358 17.94 8.03 23.47
N LYS A 359 16.79 8.09 24.15
CA LYS A 359 16.46 9.13 25.16
C LYS A 359 16.52 10.57 24.64
N GLN A 360 16.16 10.75 23.38
CA GLN A 360 16.06 12.05 22.75
C GLN A 360 14.82 12.80 23.25
N TYR A 361 14.93 14.11 23.37
CA TYR A 361 13.85 14.95 23.90
C TYR A 361 12.85 15.32 22.79
N LEU A 362 11.86 14.46 22.58
CA LEU A 362 10.85 14.57 21.52
C LEU A 362 11.44 15.01 20.16
N PRO A 363 12.25 14.16 19.50
CA PRO A 363 12.85 14.49 18.22
C PRO A 363 11.80 14.64 17.10
N ASP A 364 12.01 15.60 16.20
CA ASP A 364 11.01 15.96 15.18
C ASP A 364 11.59 16.02 13.75
N GLY A 365 12.58 16.87 13.47
CA GLY A 365 13.19 17.03 12.15
C GLY A 365 14.59 16.40 12.06
N ILE A 366 14.94 15.84 10.89
CA ILE A 366 16.26 15.24 10.63
C ILE A 366 16.73 15.51 9.20
N VAL A 367 18.03 15.75 9.00
CA VAL A 367 18.67 15.88 7.69
C VAL A 367 20.06 15.27 7.70
N VAL A 368 20.53 14.78 6.54
CA VAL A 368 21.87 14.21 6.37
C VAL A 368 22.69 15.03 5.38
N HIS A 369 23.86 15.47 5.81
CA HIS A 369 24.88 16.04 4.93
C HIS A 369 25.70 14.92 4.31
N LYS A 370 25.46 14.63 3.02
CA LYS A 370 26.05 13.47 2.33
C LYS A 370 27.58 13.54 2.23
N GLU A 371 28.13 14.71 1.91
CA GLU A 371 29.59 14.88 1.76
C GLU A 371 30.33 14.77 3.10
N LEU A 372 29.84 15.45 4.15
CA LEU A 372 30.40 15.37 5.50
C LEU A 372 30.08 14.05 6.22
N LYS A 373 29.17 13.23 5.66
CA LYS A 373 28.65 12.00 6.28
C LYS A 373 28.18 12.26 7.72
N ARG A 374 27.33 13.28 7.87
CA ARG A 374 26.89 13.78 9.18
C ARG A 374 25.39 13.98 9.23
N ILE A 375 24.78 13.59 10.34
CA ILE A 375 23.34 13.73 10.62
C ILE A 375 23.15 14.96 11.49
N PHE A 376 22.05 15.67 11.27
CA PHE A 376 21.56 16.77 12.09
C PHE A 376 20.10 16.51 12.44
N TRP A 377 19.71 16.68 13.70
CA TRP A 377 18.32 16.50 14.11
C TRP A 377 17.90 17.50 15.18
N THR A 378 16.62 17.81 15.21
CA THR A 378 16.00 18.71 16.18
C THR A 378 15.35 17.93 17.31
N CYS A 379 15.41 18.49 18.52
CA CYS A 379 14.71 18.02 19.70
C CYS A 379 13.84 19.16 20.22
N MET A 380 12.53 18.92 20.30
CA MET A 380 11.54 19.99 20.48
C MET A 380 11.64 20.74 21.80
N GLY A 381 12.21 20.14 22.85
CA GLY A 381 12.04 20.72 24.18
C GLY A 381 10.58 20.66 24.64
N TYR A 382 10.29 21.30 25.77
CA TYR A 382 8.93 21.52 26.23
C TYR A 382 8.35 22.74 25.50
N PRO A 383 7.26 22.60 24.75
CA PRO A 383 6.67 23.70 24.00
C PRO A 383 6.46 24.96 24.84
N GLY A 384 7.10 26.06 24.42
CA GLY A 384 6.99 27.37 25.06
C GLY A 384 8.07 27.67 26.12
N GLN A 385 8.95 26.73 26.48
CA GLN A 385 9.95 26.93 27.55
C GLN A 385 11.31 27.42 27.05
N GLY A 386 11.54 27.47 25.73
CA GLY A 386 12.85 27.91 25.21
C GLY A 386 13.96 26.87 25.35
N ASP A 387 13.63 25.59 25.53
CA ASP A 387 14.57 24.49 25.81
C ASP A 387 14.83 23.57 24.62
N GLY A 388 14.42 23.99 23.42
CA GLY A 388 14.71 23.30 22.17
C GLY A 388 16.20 23.16 21.88
N MET A 389 16.58 22.07 21.23
CA MET A 389 17.97 21.73 20.95
C MET A 389 18.16 21.22 19.53
N ILE A 390 19.38 21.38 19.00
CA ILE A 390 19.81 20.76 17.74
C ILE A 390 21.09 19.98 17.99
N PHE A 391 21.10 18.74 17.53
CA PHE A 391 22.23 17.84 17.66
C PHE A 391 22.82 17.47 16.31
N SER A 392 24.07 17.03 16.33
CA SER A 392 24.77 16.53 15.16
C SER A 392 25.72 15.41 15.51
N ALA A 393 25.84 14.41 14.64
CA ALA A 393 26.73 13.27 14.83
C ALA A 393 27.12 12.63 13.50
N ASN A 394 28.19 11.84 13.50
CA ASN A 394 28.59 11.03 12.34
C ASN A 394 27.56 9.91 12.07
N LEU A 395 27.48 9.41 10.82
CA LEU A 395 26.54 8.34 10.45
C LEU A 395 26.71 7.03 11.24
N ASP A 396 27.87 6.80 11.87
CA ASP A 396 28.15 5.63 12.67
C ASP A 396 27.67 5.76 14.13
N GLY A 397 27.25 6.96 14.55
CA GLY A 397 26.85 7.31 15.91
C GLY A 397 27.93 8.02 16.74
N SER A 398 29.13 8.22 16.18
CA SER A 398 30.25 8.89 16.87
C SER A 398 30.19 10.42 16.77
N ASP A 399 31.03 11.10 17.56
CA ASP A 399 31.20 12.58 17.54
C ASP A 399 29.89 13.37 17.72
N VAL A 400 29.08 12.99 18.71
CA VAL A 400 27.83 13.69 19.04
C VAL A 400 28.13 15.06 19.61
N LYS A 401 27.50 16.10 19.03
CA LYS A 401 27.62 17.50 19.43
C LYS A 401 26.24 18.12 19.55
N ALA A 402 26.00 18.84 20.64
CA ALA A 402 24.89 19.78 20.72
C ALA A 402 25.33 21.08 20.00
N LEU A 403 24.72 21.39 18.86
CA LEU A 403 25.03 22.58 18.07
C LEU A 403 24.35 23.82 18.63
N ILE A 404 23.09 23.66 19.03
CA ILE A 404 22.30 24.69 19.69
C ILE A 404 21.76 24.08 20.96
N ILE A 405 22.02 24.77 22.07
CA ILE A 405 21.64 24.36 23.42
C ILE A 405 20.51 25.23 23.96
N ASN A 406 19.87 24.71 25.00
CA ASN A 406 18.74 25.30 25.72
C ASN A 406 18.92 26.82 25.98
N GLY A 407 17.84 27.57 25.76
CA GLY A 407 17.73 29.01 25.99
C GLY A 407 17.82 29.86 24.73
N SER A 408 18.23 29.29 23.59
CA SER A 408 18.43 30.02 22.34
C SER A 408 17.25 29.93 21.36
N ILE A 409 16.52 28.81 21.39
CA ILE A 409 15.43 28.47 20.47
C ILE A 409 14.29 27.81 21.25
N ASN A 410 13.05 27.88 20.75
CA ASN A 410 11.89 27.37 21.48
C ASN A 410 11.57 25.92 21.15
N THR A 411 10.84 25.68 20.06
CA THR A 411 10.40 24.34 19.67
C THR A 411 10.85 24.06 18.24
N PRO A 412 12.11 23.64 18.03
CA PRO A 412 12.62 23.37 16.70
C PRO A 412 11.88 22.18 16.08
N LYS A 413 11.47 22.33 14.83
CA LYS A 413 10.67 21.39 14.05
C LYS A 413 11.48 20.87 12.87
N GLN A 414 10.93 20.88 11.65
CA GLN A 414 11.64 20.40 10.48
C GLN A 414 12.94 21.20 10.27
N ILE A 415 13.99 20.49 9.87
CA ILE A 415 15.31 21.03 9.53
C ILE A 415 15.66 20.64 8.09
N THR A 416 16.28 21.54 7.36
CA THR A 416 16.79 21.34 6.01
C THR A 416 18.20 21.91 5.87
N LEU A 417 18.90 21.51 4.81
CA LEU A 417 20.32 21.79 4.60
C LEU A 417 20.53 22.43 3.23
N ASP A 418 21.16 23.60 3.23
CA ASP A 418 21.86 24.14 2.08
C ASP A 418 23.28 23.55 2.07
N SER A 419 23.46 22.46 1.32
CA SER A 419 24.74 21.75 1.27
C SER A 419 25.83 22.56 0.58
N ALA A 420 25.47 23.42 -0.37
CA ALA A 420 26.44 24.23 -1.12
C ALA A 420 27.02 25.37 -0.25
N ALA A 421 26.18 25.98 0.59
CA ALA A 421 26.60 27.03 1.52
C ALA A 421 27.03 26.49 2.90
N GLY A 422 26.81 25.21 3.17
CA GLY A 422 27.08 24.60 4.48
C GLY A 422 26.20 25.17 5.60
N LYS A 423 24.95 25.55 5.27
CA LYS A 423 24.00 26.22 6.19
C LYS A 423 22.81 25.33 6.51
N LEU A 424 22.41 25.33 7.78
CA LEU A 424 21.21 24.65 8.26
C LEU A 424 20.08 25.67 8.41
N TYR A 425 18.88 25.26 8.03
CA TYR A 425 17.65 26.04 8.19
C TYR A 425 16.65 25.20 8.96
N PHE A 426 16.03 25.74 10.00
CA PHE A 426 15.04 25.01 10.78
C PHE A 426 13.90 25.91 11.25
N ALA A 427 12.71 25.34 11.27
CA ALA A 427 11.53 26.00 11.81
C ALA A 427 11.55 25.99 13.34
N ASP A 428 11.10 27.08 13.97
CA ASP A 428 10.87 27.18 15.41
C ASP A 428 9.41 27.57 15.65
N ARG A 429 8.64 26.60 16.13
CA ARG A 429 7.17 26.69 16.16
C ARG A 429 6.68 27.79 17.09
N GLU A 430 7.08 27.77 18.35
CA GLU A 430 6.73 28.78 19.35
C GLU A 430 7.60 30.04 19.23
N GLY A 431 8.78 29.95 18.58
CA GLY A 431 9.57 31.12 18.19
C GLY A 431 8.98 31.92 17.01
N LEU A 432 7.96 31.37 16.33
CA LEU A 432 7.28 31.95 15.16
C LEU A 432 8.26 32.33 14.03
N CYS A 433 9.36 31.59 13.85
CA CYS A 433 10.43 31.97 12.93
C CYS A 433 11.13 30.79 12.27
N ILE A 434 11.96 31.10 11.28
CA ILE A 434 12.95 30.17 10.72
C ILE A 434 14.32 30.73 11.04
N TRP A 435 15.14 29.86 11.62
CA TRP A 435 16.52 30.13 11.92
C TRP A 435 17.43 29.61 10.81
N ARG A 436 18.56 30.29 10.62
CA ARG A 436 19.69 29.87 9.79
C ARG A 436 20.94 29.84 10.65
N CYS A 437 21.75 28.80 10.53
CA CYS A 437 23.08 28.75 11.14
C CYS A 437 24.08 28.01 10.25
N SER A 438 25.36 28.13 10.56
CA SER A 438 26.41 27.29 9.99
C SER A 438 26.27 25.84 10.48
N SER A 439 26.79 24.88 9.71
CA SER A 439 26.76 23.45 10.07
C SER A 439 27.47 23.11 11.41
N ASP A 440 28.28 24.01 11.95
CA ASP A 440 28.89 23.91 13.28
C ASP A 440 28.07 24.58 14.40
N GLY A 441 26.90 25.13 14.09
CA GLY A 441 26.01 25.86 15.00
C GLY A 441 26.33 27.37 15.14
N SER A 442 27.41 27.85 14.54
CA SER A 442 27.78 29.28 14.58
C SER A 442 26.86 30.14 13.70
N SER A 443 26.94 31.47 13.88
CA SER A 443 26.21 32.46 13.08
C SER A 443 24.69 32.22 13.04
N LEU A 444 24.10 31.88 14.19
CA LEU A 444 22.66 31.71 14.32
C LEU A 444 21.95 33.05 14.09
N GLU A 445 21.06 33.09 13.10
CA GLU A 445 20.29 34.28 12.74
C GLU A 445 18.87 33.92 12.29
N LYS A 446 17.94 34.87 12.39
CA LYS A 446 16.58 34.69 11.88
C LYS A 446 16.49 35.13 10.43
N VAL A 447 15.88 34.30 9.59
CA VAL A 447 15.68 34.59 8.15
C VAL A 447 14.22 34.80 7.78
N ILE A 448 13.28 34.28 8.58
CA ILE A 448 11.83 34.50 8.46
C ILE A 448 11.25 34.73 9.86
N GLN A 449 10.35 35.71 10.00
CA GLN A 449 9.54 35.94 11.21
C GLN A 449 8.07 36.03 10.79
N ALA A 450 7.22 35.22 11.41
CA ALA A 450 5.78 35.14 11.16
C ALA A 450 4.92 35.99 12.10
N GLY A 451 5.41 36.25 13.31
CA GLY A 451 4.73 37.05 14.33
C GLY A 451 5.66 37.36 15.51
N ASN A 452 5.18 38.03 16.54
CA ASN A 452 5.93 38.37 17.74
C ASN A 452 5.73 37.33 18.84
N ALA A 453 6.76 36.53 19.14
CA ALA A 453 6.69 35.49 20.18
C ALA A 453 6.52 36.06 21.60
N SER A 454 6.84 37.34 21.82
CA SER A 454 6.61 38.01 23.11
C SER A 454 5.18 38.54 23.26
N ASP A 455 4.38 38.54 22.19
CA ASP A 455 2.97 38.89 22.24
C ASP A 455 2.14 37.63 22.54
N ASP A 456 1.39 37.68 23.63
CA ASP A 456 0.60 36.56 24.15
C ASP A 456 -0.53 36.11 23.20
N SER A 457 -1.02 37.02 22.35
CA SER A 457 -2.06 36.72 21.35
C SER A 457 -1.46 36.06 20.12
N GLU A 458 -0.33 36.56 19.62
CA GLU A 458 0.31 36.03 18.42
C GLU A 458 1.03 34.70 18.67
N SER A 459 1.65 34.54 19.85
CA SER A 459 2.34 33.31 20.28
C SER A 459 1.41 32.12 20.50
N LYS A 460 0.10 32.35 20.66
CA LYS A 460 -0.91 31.29 20.80
C LYS A 460 -1.71 31.06 19.52
N ASP A 461 -1.57 31.92 18.51
CA ASP A 461 -2.23 31.73 17.22
C ASP A 461 -1.50 30.66 16.40
N ALA A 462 -2.11 29.49 16.27
CA ALA A 462 -1.57 28.38 15.50
C ALA A 462 -1.37 28.69 14.01
N GLN A 463 -1.97 29.77 13.49
CA GLN A 463 -1.69 30.26 12.14
C GLN A 463 -0.31 30.91 12.01
N ASN A 464 0.35 31.27 13.12
CA ASN A 464 1.72 31.80 13.11
C ASN A 464 2.79 30.71 13.27
N PHE A 465 2.38 29.50 13.67
CA PHE A 465 3.26 28.37 13.94
C PHE A 465 3.90 27.81 12.68
N ILE A 466 5.19 28.11 12.50
CA ILE A 466 6.01 27.54 11.44
C ILE A 466 6.48 26.14 11.84
N VAL A 467 6.30 25.15 10.98
CA VAL A 467 6.68 23.76 11.29
C VAL A 467 7.54 23.11 10.22
N GLY A 468 7.24 23.33 8.95
CA GLY A 468 7.97 22.79 7.81
C GLY A 468 8.78 23.85 7.07
N VAL A 469 9.91 23.44 6.51
CA VAL A 469 10.82 24.30 5.75
C VAL A 469 11.48 23.52 4.61
N ALA A 470 11.52 24.12 3.42
CA ALA A 470 12.25 23.60 2.27
C ALA A 470 12.95 24.73 1.50
N LEU A 471 14.02 24.38 0.78
CA LEU A 471 14.79 25.31 -0.03
C LEU A 471 14.72 24.90 -1.50
N SER A 472 14.79 25.88 -2.41
CA SER A 472 15.06 25.66 -3.82
C SER A 472 16.15 26.60 -4.29
N HIS A 473 17.26 26.03 -4.74
CA HIS A 473 18.36 26.73 -5.38
C HIS A 473 17.99 27.19 -6.78
N SER A 474 17.28 26.36 -7.56
CA SER A 474 16.90 26.74 -8.93
C SER A 474 15.95 27.92 -8.98
N LEU A 475 15.12 28.11 -7.94
CA LEU A 475 14.21 29.25 -7.81
C LEU A 475 14.76 30.37 -6.89
N ASN A 476 15.86 30.12 -6.18
CA ASN A 476 16.39 30.97 -5.10
C ASN A 476 15.34 31.32 -4.03
N LYS A 477 14.57 30.31 -3.61
CA LYS A 477 13.44 30.47 -2.67
C LYS A 477 13.58 29.61 -1.42
N ILE A 478 13.07 30.15 -0.31
CA ILE A 478 12.71 29.41 0.89
C ILE A 478 11.19 29.25 0.92
N PHE A 479 10.72 28.06 1.28
CA PHE A 479 9.31 27.72 1.47
C PHE A 479 9.08 27.29 2.91
N TRP A 480 7.92 27.62 3.47
CA TRP A 480 7.55 27.16 4.81
C TRP A 480 6.05 26.96 4.97
N THR A 481 5.68 26.06 5.87
CA THR A 481 4.30 25.86 6.29
C THR A 481 3.99 26.70 7.51
N GLN A 482 2.75 27.15 7.61
CA GLN A 482 2.13 27.54 8.86
C GLN A 482 0.94 26.61 9.11
N LYS A 483 0.99 25.82 10.19
CA LYS A 483 0.08 24.68 10.36
C LYS A 483 -1.40 25.06 10.51
N GLY A 484 -1.70 26.16 11.19
CA GLY A 484 -3.06 26.46 11.61
C GLY A 484 -3.54 25.58 12.76
N GLY A 485 -4.78 25.80 13.20
CA GLY A 485 -5.40 24.99 14.25
C GLY A 485 -5.63 23.53 13.80
N PRO A 486 -5.58 22.54 14.70
CA PRO A 486 -5.77 21.14 14.34
C PRO A 486 -7.10 20.91 13.61
N LYS A 487 -7.06 20.26 12.44
CA LYS A 487 -8.25 20.01 11.59
C LYS A 487 -9.04 21.29 11.28
N GLY A 488 -8.38 22.45 11.36
CA GLY A 488 -9.00 23.77 11.38
C GLY A 488 -9.12 24.41 10.01
N TRP A 489 -8.51 23.84 8.97
CA TRP A 489 -8.58 24.35 7.59
C TRP A 489 -8.07 25.79 7.44
N LYS A 490 -7.06 26.14 8.25
CA LYS A 490 -6.43 27.46 8.29
C LYS A 490 -4.93 27.39 8.03
N GLY A 491 -4.45 26.23 7.58
CA GLY A 491 -3.07 26.02 7.22
C GLY A 491 -2.69 26.79 5.96
N ARG A 492 -1.42 27.18 5.86
CA ARG A 492 -0.89 28.00 4.76
C ARG A 492 0.51 27.56 4.38
N ILE A 493 0.88 27.80 3.13
CA ILE A 493 2.25 27.65 2.62
C ILE A 493 2.71 28.98 2.03
N PHE A 494 3.92 29.40 2.40
CA PHE A 494 4.51 30.65 1.97
C PHE A 494 5.83 30.43 1.24
N SER A 495 6.28 31.46 0.54
CA SER A 495 7.63 31.56 -0.02
C SER A 495 8.23 32.95 0.15
N ALA A 496 9.55 33.03 0.13
CA ALA A 496 10.33 34.25 0.06
C ALA A 496 11.69 33.96 -0.61
N ASN A 497 12.48 34.98 -0.95
CA ASN A 497 13.85 34.76 -1.41
C ASN A 497 14.72 34.17 -0.30
N MET A 498 15.73 33.36 -0.65
CA MET A 498 16.66 32.81 0.36
C MET A 498 17.44 33.91 1.09
N GLU A 499 17.80 34.98 0.37
CA GLU A 499 18.39 36.19 0.93
C GLU A 499 17.35 37.29 1.13
N ILE A 500 17.51 38.06 2.21
CA ILE A 500 16.65 39.22 2.48
C ILE A 500 16.92 40.30 1.42
N PRO A 501 15.89 40.93 0.83
CA PRO A 501 16.08 42.01 -0.13
C PRO A 501 16.92 43.16 0.45
N PHE A 502 17.73 43.79 -0.40
CA PHE A 502 18.63 44.85 0.02
C PHE A 502 17.87 46.01 0.70
N GLY A 503 18.30 46.36 1.91
CA GLY A 503 17.70 47.45 2.70
C GLY A 503 16.49 47.05 3.54
N GLU A 504 16.04 45.80 3.48
CA GLU A 504 14.93 45.27 4.29
C GLU A 504 15.46 44.46 5.49
N THR A 505 14.60 44.24 6.50
CA THR A 505 14.90 43.40 7.67
C THR A 505 14.05 42.12 7.66
N VAL A 506 14.34 41.15 8.54
CA VAL A 506 13.55 39.91 8.62
C VAL A 506 12.08 40.15 8.95
N GLU A 507 11.78 41.18 9.74
CA GLU A 507 10.41 41.59 10.10
C GLU A 507 9.72 42.26 8.92
N THR A 508 10.43 43.18 8.24
CA THR A 508 9.87 44.09 7.25
C THR A 508 9.97 43.60 5.81
N ARG A 509 10.61 42.44 5.57
CA ARG A 509 10.83 41.94 4.22
C ARG A 509 9.53 41.79 3.44
N SER A 510 9.48 42.42 2.27
CA SER A 510 8.27 42.61 1.45
C SER A 510 8.00 41.44 0.50
N ASP A 511 8.99 40.56 0.33
CA ASP A 511 8.99 39.44 -0.61
C ASP A 511 8.32 38.16 -0.09
N LYS A 512 7.67 38.21 1.08
CA LYS A 512 6.87 37.11 1.63
C LYS A 512 5.57 36.96 0.82
N VAL A 513 5.37 35.79 0.21
CA VAL A 513 4.18 35.48 -0.62
C VAL A 513 3.45 34.26 -0.04
N CYS A 514 2.16 34.40 0.24
CA CYS A 514 1.28 33.27 0.57
C CYS A 514 0.92 32.53 -0.73
N LEU A 515 1.42 31.31 -0.90
CA LEU A 515 1.21 30.50 -2.09
C LEU A 515 -0.11 29.73 -2.03
N LEU A 516 -0.38 29.13 -0.88
CA LEU A 516 -1.57 28.34 -0.61
C LEU A 516 -2.13 28.72 0.75
N ASP A 517 -3.45 28.72 0.84
CA ASP A 517 -4.21 28.95 2.07
C ASP A 517 -5.31 27.89 2.20
N SER A 518 -6.03 27.93 3.31
CA SER A 518 -7.15 27.03 3.58
C SER A 518 -6.77 25.55 3.50
N LEU A 519 -5.53 25.22 3.90
CA LEU A 519 -5.04 23.85 4.02
C LEU A 519 -5.46 23.25 5.35
N ALA A 520 -5.60 21.93 5.44
CA ALA A 520 -6.13 21.27 6.63
C ALA A 520 -5.18 21.44 7.83
N GLU A 521 -3.94 20.96 7.71
CA GLU A 521 -2.84 21.24 8.64
C GLU A 521 -1.49 20.82 7.99
N PRO A 522 -0.87 21.65 7.15
CA PRO A 522 0.35 21.30 6.43
C PRO A 522 1.55 21.25 7.39
N ILE A 523 2.35 20.18 7.32
CA ILE A 523 3.45 19.89 8.25
C ILE A 523 4.80 20.01 7.55
N ASP A 524 5.38 18.93 7.06
CA ASP A 524 6.74 18.94 6.49
C ASP A 524 6.72 19.27 5.00
N LEU A 525 7.79 19.90 4.54
CA LEU A 525 8.03 20.24 3.15
C LEU A 525 9.23 19.51 2.59
N ALA A 526 9.19 19.19 1.30
CA ALA A 526 10.36 18.82 0.53
C ALA A 526 10.24 19.38 -0.89
N PHE A 527 11.33 19.92 -1.43
CA PHE A 527 11.38 20.44 -2.79
C PHE A 527 12.20 19.50 -3.67
N HIS A 528 11.69 19.18 -4.86
CA HIS A 528 12.41 18.42 -5.88
C HIS A 528 12.90 19.39 -6.96
N GLU A 529 14.22 19.51 -7.13
CA GLU A 529 14.82 20.53 -8.02
C GLU A 529 14.53 20.25 -9.48
N GLY A 530 14.73 19.00 -9.92
CA GLY A 530 14.52 18.61 -11.33
C GLY A 530 13.09 18.80 -11.83
N LEU A 531 12.09 18.53 -11.00
CA LEU A 531 10.67 18.71 -11.34
C LEU A 531 10.12 20.09 -10.99
N LYS A 532 10.89 20.92 -10.26
CA LYS A 532 10.42 22.17 -9.65
C LYS A 532 9.10 21.97 -8.91
N ALA A 533 9.10 20.98 -8.02
CA ALA A 533 7.91 20.51 -7.34
C ALA A 533 8.07 20.62 -5.83
N LEU A 534 7.14 21.32 -5.17
CA LEU A 534 7.02 21.34 -3.71
C LEU A 534 6.05 20.26 -3.28
N TYR A 535 6.51 19.38 -2.41
CA TYR A 535 5.72 18.33 -1.78
C TYR A 535 5.51 18.65 -0.31
N TRP A 536 4.36 18.24 0.23
CA TRP A 536 4.11 18.35 1.67
C TRP A 536 3.20 17.27 2.20
N THR A 537 3.37 16.99 3.49
CA THR A 537 2.44 16.19 4.29
C THR A 537 1.42 17.09 4.97
N ASP A 538 0.19 16.61 5.11
CA ASP A 538 -0.88 17.34 5.79
C ASP A 538 -1.59 16.44 6.80
N ARG A 539 -1.89 16.99 7.98
CA ARG A 539 -2.69 16.34 9.03
C ARG A 539 -4.14 16.85 8.96
N GLY A 540 -5.10 15.94 8.94
CA GLY A 540 -6.50 16.38 8.90
C GLY A 540 -7.49 15.26 8.65
N GLU A 541 -8.76 15.61 8.56
CA GLU A 541 -9.83 14.64 8.29
C GLU A 541 -9.93 14.28 6.81
N MET A 542 -10.33 13.03 6.56
CA MET A 542 -10.69 12.58 5.22
C MET A 542 -11.88 13.41 4.68
N PRO A 543 -11.94 13.71 3.36
CA PRO A 543 -11.14 13.12 2.28
C PRO A 543 -9.85 13.88 1.89
N PHE A 544 -9.52 14.98 2.57
CA PHE A 544 -8.49 15.92 2.12
C PHE A 544 -7.28 16.08 3.05
N GLY A 545 -7.41 15.75 4.34
CA GLY A 545 -6.28 15.67 5.28
C GLY A 545 -5.72 14.25 5.38
N ASN A 546 -4.59 14.10 6.09
CA ASN A 546 -3.81 12.86 6.13
C ASN A 546 -3.37 12.43 4.72
N THR A 547 -2.73 13.39 4.03
CA THR A 547 -2.39 13.33 2.60
C THR A 547 -0.93 13.67 2.32
N LEU A 548 -0.44 13.18 1.19
CA LEU A 548 0.75 13.67 0.52
C LEU A 548 0.30 14.51 -0.68
N ASN A 549 0.82 15.72 -0.77
CA ASN A 549 0.37 16.72 -1.71
C ASN A 549 1.53 17.28 -2.54
N ARG A 550 1.21 17.92 -3.67
CA ARG A 550 2.19 18.51 -4.59
C ARG A 550 1.70 19.80 -5.24
N LEU A 551 2.62 20.75 -5.38
CA LEU A 551 2.48 21.98 -6.16
C LEU A 551 3.68 22.12 -7.12
N LEU A 552 3.43 22.40 -8.40
CA LEU A 552 4.46 22.55 -9.43
C LEU A 552 4.73 24.03 -9.72
N PHE A 553 5.96 24.35 -10.10
CA PHE A 553 6.42 25.72 -10.37
C PHE A 553 6.96 25.86 -11.79
N GLY A 554 6.71 27.02 -12.40
CA GLY A 554 7.35 27.42 -13.64
C GLY A 554 8.77 27.92 -13.42
N ASP A 555 9.49 28.18 -14.51
CA ASP A 555 10.87 28.70 -14.47
C ASP A 555 10.98 30.09 -13.81
N ASN A 556 9.88 30.84 -13.79
CA ASN A 556 9.76 32.14 -13.13
C ASN A 556 9.48 32.03 -11.62
N GLY A 557 9.39 30.81 -11.07
CA GLY A 557 9.11 30.57 -9.65
C GLY A 557 7.66 30.81 -9.24
N HIS A 558 6.75 30.98 -10.20
CA HIS A 558 5.31 31.04 -9.92
C HIS A 558 4.68 29.64 -9.95
N PRO A 559 3.70 29.36 -9.07
CA PRO A 559 2.93 28.13 -9.14
C PRO A 559 2.23 27.97 -10.48
N LEU A 560 2.27 26.77 -11.03
CA LEU A 560 1.50 26.40 -12.21
C LEU A 560 0.08 26.01 -11.78
N ASP A 561 -0.91 26.57 -12.45
CA ASP A 561 -2.31 26.17 -12.28
C ASP A 561 -2.56 24.93 -13.14
N ILE A 562 -2.64 23.76 -12.51
CA ILE A 562 -2.75 22.49 -13.21
C ILE A 562 -3.99 21.77 -12.68
N ASP A 563 -4.95 21.60 -13.58
CA ASP A 563 -6.35 21.23 -13.32
C ASP A 563 -6.50 19.72 -13.02
N HIS A 564 -5.90 19.25 -11.91
CA HIS A 564 -5.81 17.82 -11.57
C HIS A 564 -6.65 17.38 -10.37
N THR A 565 -7.06 18.29 -9.50
CA THR A 565 -8.02 18.01 -8.43
C THR A 565 -9.10 19.08 -8.43
N PRO A 566 -10.36 18.75 -8.80
CA PRO A 566 -11.43 19.73 -8.83
C PRO A 566 -11.52 20.45 -7.48
N LEU A 567 -11.55 21.79 -7.51
CA LEU A 567 -11.66 22.71 -6.36
C LEU A 567 -10.37 23.01 -5.57
N LEU A 568 -9.22 22.39 -5.88
CA LEU A 568 -7.95 22.65 -5.18
C LEU A 568 -6.90 23.23 -6.13
N LYS A 569 -6.11 24.19 -5.64
CA LYS A 569 -4.98 24.79 -6.37
C LYS A 569 -3.72 23.90 -6.37
N TYR A 570 -3.87 22.64 -5.97
CA TYR A 570 -2.78 21.68 -5.80
C TYR A 570 -3.27 20.25 -5.96
N GLN A 571 -2.33 19.31 -6.07
CA GLN A 571 -2.65 17.90 -6.28
C GLN A 571 -2.49 17.07 -5.00
N ILE A 572 -3.50 16.27 -4.69
CA ILE A 572 -3.41 15.21 -3.68
C ILE A 572 -2.87 13.94 -4.36
N LEU A 573 -1.66 13.52 -4.00
CA LEU A 573 -0.99 12.35 -4.58
C LEU A 573 -1.38 11.04 -3.88
N ALA A 574 -1.47 11.08 -2.55
CA ALA A 574 -1.83 9.91 -1.76
C ALA A 574 -2.62 10.29 -0.51
N ARG A 575 -3.44 9.36 -0.03
CA ARG A 575 -4.30 9.51 1.15
C ARG A 575 -4.10 8.35 2.13
N LYS A 576 -4.82 8.38 3.25
CA LYS A 576 -4.84 7.31 4.28
C LYS A 576 -3.47 7.12 4.94
N PHE A 577 -2.87 8.22 5.36
CA PHE A 577 -1.80 8.20 6.36
C PHE A 577 -2.42 8.32 7.76
N HIS A 578 -1.65 8.02 8.80
CA HIS A 578 -2.10 8.10 10.19
C HIS A 578 -1.35 9.21 10.92
N GLU A 579 -1.74 10.46 10.66
CA GLU A 579 -1.05 11.69 11.06
C GLU A 579 0.34 11.81 10.41
N ALA A 580 0.33 12.04 9.08
CA ALA A 580 1.56 12.19 8.29
C ALA A 580 2.40 13.37 8.78
N ILE A 581 3.70 13.14 8.97
CA ILE A 581 4.67 14.17 9.35
C ILE A 581 5.87 14.08 8.42
N GLY A 582 6.81 13.16 8.68
CA GLY A 582 8.10 13.15 7.99
C GLY A 582 7.99 12.96 6.50
N LEU A 583 8.79 13.73 5.75
CA LEU A 583 8.84 13.69 4.30
C LEU A 583 10.28 13.74 3.79
N ALA A 584 10.65 12.79 2.92
CA ALA A 584 11.92 12.82 2.21
C ALA A 584 11.76 12.39 0.74
N ILE A 585 12.53 13.02 -0.14
CA ILE A 585 12.55 12.73 -1.58
C ILE A 585 13.87 12.09 -1.95
N ASP A 586 13.80 10.92 -2.59
CA ASP A 586 14.93 10.25 -3.22
C ASP A 586 14.93 10.60 -4.71
N GLU A 587 15.59 11.71 -5.06
CA GLU A 587 15.69 12.14 -6.46
C GLU A 587 16.40 11.11 -7.34
N LYS A 588 17.33 10.32 -6.79
CA LYS A 588 18.08 9.33 -7.59
C LYS A 588 17.20 8.17 -8.02
N ASN A 589 16.39 7.65 -7.09
CA ASN A 589 15.54 6.49 -7.35
C ASN A 589 14.08 6.88 -7.66
N GLN A 590 13.77 8.18 -7.69
CA GLN A 590 12.45 8.74 -8.00
C GLN A 590 11.34 8.27 -7.04
N TYR A 591 11.66 8.26 -5.73
CA TYR A 591 10.72 7.87 -4.67
C TYR A 591 10.49 8.99 -3.65
N ILE A 592 9.32 8.94 -3.00
CA ILE A 592 8.97 9.74 -1.83
C ILE A 592 8.78 8.79 -0.65
N TYR A 593 9.38 9.14 0.48
CA TYR A 593 9.20 8.45 1.75
C TYR A 593 8.39 9.33 2.69
N VAL A 594 7.35 8.75 3.29
CA VAL A 594 6.47 9.42 4.26
C VAL A 594 6.45 8.62 5.56
N ALA A 595 6.74 9.30 6.67
CA ALA A 595 6.64 8.77 8.02
C ALA A 595 5.42 9.37 8.73
N ASP A 596 4.74 8.56 9.55
CA ASP A 596 3.54 9.00 10.28
C ASP A 596 3.58 8.63 11.77
N LEU A 597 2.85 9.40 12.59
CA LEU A 597 2.77 9.18 14.04
C LEU A 597 2.05 7.87 14.39
N GLY A 598 1.32 7.29 13.44
CA GLY A 598 0.74 5.95 13.57
C GLY A 598 1.75 4.81 13.45
N GLY A 599 3.05 5.10 13.34
CA GLY A 599 4.10 4.10 13.36
C GLY A 599 4.35 3.45 11.99
N SER A 600 3.95 4.09 10.89
CA SER A 600 4.22 3.60 9.54
C SER A 600 5.30 4.41 8.81
N ILE A 601 6.08 3.73 7.98
CA ILE A 601 6.87 4.36 6.91
C ILE A 601 6.37 3.82 5.57
N CYS A 602 5.99 4.72 4.68
CA CYS A 602 5.51 4.41 3.34
C CYS A 602 6.48 4.94 2.28
N ARG A 603 6.62 4.19 1.19
CA ARG A 603 7.29 4.62 -0.04
C ARG A 603 6.28 4.76 -1.16
N LEU A 604 6.41 5.80 -1.98
CA LEU A 604 5.57 6.09 -3.14
C LEU A 604 6.45 6.54 -4.31
N ASN A 605 5.95 6.43 -5.53
CA ASN A 605 6.51 7.11 -6.68
C ASN A 605 6.28 8.64 -6.57
N LEU A 606 7.01 9.45 -7.34
CA LEU A 606 6.85 10.92 -7.35
C LEU A 606 5.45 11.41 -7.75
N ASP A 607 4.66 10.57 -8.42
CA ASP A 607 3.27 10.83 -8.80
C ASP A 607 2.23 10.32 -7.77
N GLY A 608 2.68 9.73 -6.66
CA GLY A 608 1.83 9.13 -5.62
C GLY A 608 1.42 7.67 -5.90
N GLY A 609 1.80 7.10 -7.05
CA GLY A 609 1.57 5.71 -7.38
C GLY A 609 2.39 4.75 -6.51
N ASP A 610 2.03 3.46 -6.56
CA ASP A 610 2.73 2.36 -5.86
C ASP A 610 2.96 2.60 -4.35
N LYS A 611 1.96 3.16 -3.66
CA LYS A 611 2.03 3.37 -2.20
C LYS A 611 2.24 2.04 -1.48
N THR A 612 3.46 1.81 -1.04
CA THR A 612 3.91 0.61 -0.36
C THR A 612 4.28 0.94 1.08
N ARG A 613 3.64 0.28 2.05
CA ARG A 613 4.05 0.38 3.45
C ARG A 613 5.30 -0.48 3.68
N LEU A 614 6.44 0.16 3.93
CA LEU A 614 7.71 -0.53 4.14
C LEU A 614 7.77 -1.23 5.50
N LEU A 615 7.24 -0.56 6.52
CA LEU A 615 7.13 -1.10 7.88
C LEU A 615 5.97 -0.48 8.65
N PHE A 616 5.59 -1.16 9.73
CA PHE A 616 4.61 -0.71 10.72
C PHE A 616 5.05 -1.20 12.10
N GLU A 617 5.19 -0.28 13.04
CA GLU A 617 5.56 -0.56 14.43
C GLU A 617 4.58 0.15 15.38
N GLU A 618 3.64 -0.61 15.95
CA GLU A 618 2.55 -0.09 16.79
C GLU A 618 3.03 0.75 17.99
N ARG A 619 4.22 0.45 18.51
CA ARG A 619 4.79 1.13 19.68
C ARG A 619 5.64 2.36 19.34
N ARG A 620 5.71 2.77 18.08
CA ARG A 620 6.49 3.93 17.65
C ARG A 620 5.63 5.00 17.02
N ALA A 621 6.08 6.25 17.15
CA ALA A 621 5.45 7.40 16.54
C ALA A 621 6.50 8.14 15.71
N PHE A 622 6.54 7.84 14.41
CA PHE A 622 7.59 8.35 13.54
C PHE A 622 7.35 9.81 13.15
N THR A 623 8.42 10.60 13.19
CA THR A 623 8.46 12.00 12.76
C THR A 623 9.39 12.14 11.56
N GLY A 624 10.50 12.85 11.68
CA GLY A 624 11.40 13.15 10.57
C GLY A 624 12.04 11.92 9.95
N ILE A 625 12.30 12.00 8.64
CA ILE A 625 12.97 10.98 7.85
C ILE A 625 14.02 11.62 6.93
N ALA A 626 15.20 11.02 6.82
CA ALA A 626 16.28 11.44 5.94
C ALA A 626 16.96 10.25 5.25
N LEU A 627 17.61 10.53 4.11
CA LEU A 627 18.17 9.52 3.22
C LEU A 627 19.69 9.71 3.05
N PHE A 628 20.45 8.62 3.00
CA PHE A 628 21.87 8.63 2.63
C PHE A 628 22.18 7.68 1.47
#